data_AF-A0A356TM25-F1
#
_entry.id   AF-A0A356TM25-F1
#
_cell.length_a   1.000
_cell.length_b   1.000
_cell.length_c   1.000
_cell.angle_alpha   90.00
_cell.angle_beta   90.00
_cell.angle_gamma   90.00
#
_symmetry.space_group_name_H-M   'P 1'
#
loop_
_entity.id
_entity.type
_entity.pdbx_description
1 polymer ?
#
loop_
_entity_poly.entity_id
_entity_poly.type
_entity_poly.pdbx_seq_one_letter_code
_entity_poly.pdbx_strand_id
1 'polypeptide(L)'
;ETYVHRIGRTGRAGRKGVAIAFVAPSERGRIRRFQDTLGVKIERMDVPSDADILAARRARLVASVVDAKIAPSHLALADELLADG
;
A
#
# COMPACT_ATOMS: atom_id res chain seq x y z
N GLU A 1 24.22 -5.63 -10.02
CA GLU A 1 23.03 -5.46 -9.15
C GLU A 1 22.10 -6.67 -9.25
N THR A 2 21.99 -7.51 -8.22
CA THR A 2 21.05 -8.67 -8.22
C THR A 2 19.75 -8.28 -7.52
N TYR A 3 18.60 -8.85 -7.90
CA TYR A 3 17.29 -8.60 -7.25
C TYR A 3 17.35 -8.70 -5.71
N VAL A 4 18.18 -9.61 -5.19
CA VAL A 4 18.47 -9.78 -3.75
C VAL A 4 18.96 -8.49 -3.09
N HIS A 5 19.89 -7.75 -3.71
CA HIS A 5 20.41 -6.50 -3.15
C HIS A 5 19.35 -5.39 -3.11
N ARG A 6 18.35 -5.44 -4.00
CA ARG A 6 17.24 -4.47 -4.01
C ARG A 6 16.25 -4.74 -2.88
N ILE A 7 15.81 -5.99 -2.75
CA ILE A 7 14.83 -6.36 -1.71
C ILE A 7 15.44 -6.29 -0.30
N GLY A 8 16.76 -6.48 -0.16
CA GLY A 8 17.48 -6.34 1.11
C GLY A 8 17.49 -4.92 1.70
N ARG A 9 16.87 -3.94 1.05
CA ARG A 9 16.70 -2.58 1.59
C ARG A 9 15.59 -2.49 2.65
N THR A 10 14.65 -3.42 2.68
CA THR A 10 13.59 -3.53 3.69
C THR A 10 13.94 -4.59 4.76
N GLY A 11 13.17 -4.69 5.85
CA GLY A 11 13.29 -5.78 6.83
C GLY A 11 14.61 -5.84 7.62
N ARG A 12 15.11 -4.68 8.09
CA ARG A 12 16.38 -4.58 8.82
C ARG A 12 16.24 -4.87 10.31
N ALA A 13 17.34 -5.32 10.93
CA ALA A 13 17.45 -5.61 12.36
C ALA A 13 16.40 -6.63 12.86
N GLY A 14 16.24 -7.73 12.12
CA GLY A 14 15.30 -8.80 12.45
C GLY A 14 13.82 -8.45 12.26
N ARG A 15 13.49 -7.24 11.80
CA ARG A 15 12.10 -6.84 11.55
C ARG A 15 11.62 -7.35 10.19
N LYS A 16 10.31 -7.59 10.08
CA LYS A 16 9.68 -7.92 8.79
C LYS A 16 9.77 -6.72 7.84
N GLY A 17 9.92 -7.03 6.55
CA GLY A 17 9.93 -6.05 5.47
C GLY A 17 9.08 -6.54 4.30
N VAL A 18 8.51 -5.61 3.55
CA VAL A 18 7.72 -5.91 2.34
C VAL A 18 8.47 -5.39 1.12
N ALA A 19 8.54 -6.22 0.08
CA ALA A 19 9.04 -5.87 -1.23
C ALA A 19 8.02 -6.30 -2.28
N ILE A 20 7.63 -5.36 -3.15
CA ILE A 20 6.66 -5.59 -4.23
C ILE A 20 7.40 -5.41 -5.55
N ALA A 21 7.20 -6.33 -6.49
CA ALA A 21 7.78 -6.28 -7.82
C ALA A 21 6.66 -6.27 -8.87
N PHE A 22 6.72 -5.33 -9.80
CA PHE A 22 5.89 -5.37 -11.00
C PHE A 22 6.55 -6.27 -12.05
N VAL A 23 5.75 -7.15 -12.64
CA VAL A 23 6.23 -8.21 -13.54
C VAL A 23 5.39 -8.20 -14.80
N ALA A 24 6.00 -7.87 -15.94
CA ALA A 24 5.33 -7.99 -17.22
C ALA A 24 5.12 -9.46 -17.61
N PRO A 25 4.16 -9.78 -18.50
CA PRO A 25 3.96 -11.16 -18.97
C PRO A 25 5.23 -11.82 -19.51
N SER A 26 6.07 -11.08 -20.23
CA SER A 26 7.35 -11.53 -20.78
C SER A 26 8.40 -11.87 -19.71
N GLU A 27 8.23 -11.37 -18.49
CA GLU A 27 9.20 -11.53 -17.39
C GLU A 27 8.85 -12.68 -16.44
N ARG A 28 7.68 -13.33 -16.63
CA ARG A 28 7.20 -14.43 -15.76
C ARG A 28 8.21 -15.57 -15.64
N GLY A 29 8.89 -15.92 -16.75
CA GLY A 29 9.93 -16.96 -16.74
C GLY A 29 11.14 -16.58 -15.90
N ARG A 30 11.51 -15.29 -15.86
CA ARG A 30 12.61 -14.78 -15.03
C ARG A 30 12.26 -14.92 -13.54
N ILE A 31 11.03 -14.57 -13.16
CA ILE A 31 10.56 -14.69 -11.77
C ILE A 31 10.45 -16.15 -11.32
N ARG A 32 10.03 -17.07 -12.21
CA ARG A 32 10.04 -18.51 -11.89
C ARG A 32 11.46 -19.01 -11.58
N ARG A 33 12.43 -18.74 -12.47
CA ARG A 33 13.84 -19.11 -12.24
C ARG A 33 14.40 -18.54 -10.95
N PHE A 34 14.03 -17.30 -10.61
CA PHE A 34 14.47 -16.65 -9.38
C PHE A 34 13.94 -17.35 -8.13
N GLN A 35 12.65 -17.72 -8.13
CA GLN A 35 12.05 -18.52 -7.06
C GLN A 35 12.73 -19.89 -6.91
N ASP A 36 13.00 -20.57 -8.03
CA ASP A 36 13.66 -21.88 -8.03
C ASP A 36 15.10 -21.79 -7.49
N THR A 37 15.85 -20.76 -7.90
CA THR A 37 17.25 -20.54 -7.50
C THR A 37 17.38 -20.21 -6.02
N LEU A 38 16.43 -19.46 -5.46
CA LEU A 38 16.43 -19.06 -4.05
C LEU A 38 15.64 -20.00 -3.14
N GLY A 39 14.88 -20.95 -3.70
CA GLY A 39 13.99 -21.81 -2.94
C GLY A 39 12.85 -21.07 -2.22
N VAL A 40 12.46 -19.89 -2.71
CA VAL A 40 11.39 -19.07 -2.11
C VAL A 40 10.17 -18.99 -3.03
N LYS A 41 8.98 -18.94 -2.44
CA LYS A 41 7.75 -18.63 -3.17
C LYS A 41 7.48 -17.13 -3.07
N ILE A 42 7.27 -16.49 -4.21
CA ILE A 42 6.79 -15.11 -4.31
C ILE A 42 5.29 -15.19 -4.51
N GLU A 43 4.54 -14.63 -3.56
CA GLU A 43 3.09 -14.53 -3.64
C GLU A 43 2.69 -13.61 -4.79
N ARG A 44 1.74 -14.07 -5.60
CA ARG A 44 1.12 -13.22 -6.62
C ARG A 44 0.03 -12.40 -5.95
N MET A 45 0.08 -11.11 -6.15
CA MET A 45 -0.93 -10.18 -5.69
C MET A 45 -1.68 -9.64 -6.91
N ASP A 46 -3.01 -9.63 -6.81
CA ASP A 46 -3.83 -8.96 -7.81
C ASP A 46 -3.69 -7.45 -7.70
N VAL A 47 -3.95 -6.76 -8.81
CA VAL A 47 -3.98 -5.29 -8.80
C VAL A 47 -5.21 -4.85 -8.01
N PRO A 48 -5.08 -3.92 -7.05
CA PRO A 48 -6.23 -3.39 -6.31
C PRO A 48 -7.29 -2.84 -7.26
N SER A 49 -8.55 -3.10 -6.94
CA SER A 49 -9.69 -2.53 -7.68
C SER A 49 -9.89 -1.05 -7.35
N ASP A 50 -10.71 -0.36 -8.15
CA ASP A 50 -11.13 1.01 -7.87
C ASP A 50 -11.82 1.12 -6.50
N ALA A 51 -12.59 0.09 -6.11
CA ALA A 51 -13.24 0.01 -4.80
C ALA A 51 -12.21 -0.08 -3.67
N ASP A 52 -11.16 -0.90 -3.83
CA ASP A 52 -10.08 -1.02 -2.85
C ASP A 52 -9.32 0.31 -2.69
N ILE A 53 -9.06 0.99 -3.81
CA ILE A 53 -8.40 2.30 -3.82
C ILE A 53 -9.26 3.33 -3.10
N LEU A 54 -10.56 3.38 -3.39
CA LEU A 54 -11.48 4.33 -2.77
C LEU A 54 -11.60 4.06 -1.26
N ALA A 55 -11.70 2.80 -0.85
CA ALA A 55 -11.73 2.40 0.55
C ALA A 55 -10.45 2.83 1.28
N ALA A 56 -9.27 2.57 0.71
CA ALA A 56 -7.99 2.97 1.29
C ALA A 56 -7.86 4.51 1.39
N ARG A 57 -8.32 5.25 0.37
CA ARG A 57 -8.34 6.71 0.38
C ARG A 57 -9.27 7.25 1.46
N ARG A 58 -10.48 6.70 1.58
CA ARG A 58 -11.44 7.09 2.63
C ARG A 58 -10.88 6.82 4.01
N ALA A 59 -10.30 5.64 4.24
CA ALA A 59 -9.67 5.31 5.52
C ALA A 59 -8.53 6.28 5.88
N ARG A 60 -7.67 6.62 4.91
CA ARG A 60 -6.60 7.60 5.11
C ARG A 60 -7.14 9.01 5.40
N LEU A 61 -8.20 9.43 4.69
CA LEU A 61 -8.84 10.72 4.93
C LEU A 61 -9.41 10.79 6.34
N VAL A 62 -10.19 9.80 6.75
CA VAL A 62 -10.76 9.73 8.11
C VAL A 62 -9.65 9.78 9.16
N ALA A 63 -8.59 8.98 9.02
CA ALA A 63 -7.46 9.01 9.94
C ALA A 63 -6.82 10.41 10.01
N SER A 64 -6.62 11.08 8.87
CA SER A 64 -6.04 12.43 8.84
C SER A 64 -6.93 13.50 9.48
N VAL A 65 -8.26 13.34 9.41
CA VAL A 65 -9.21 14.26 10.06
C VAL A 65 -9.25 14.02 11.56
N VAL A 66 -9.22 12.76 12.00
CA VAL A 66 -9.19 12.40 13.43
C VAL A 66 -7.92 12.93 14.10
N ASP A 67 -6.77 12.85 13.42
CA ASP A 67 -5.49 13.35 13.95
C ASP A 67 -5.35 14.88 13.85
N ALA A 68 -6.24 15.56 13.12
CA ALA A 68 -6.16 17.00 12.94
C ALA A 68 -6.65 17.75 14.19
N LYS A 69 -5.97 18.86 14.52
CA LYS A 69 -6.49 19.83 15.49
C LYS A 69 -7.61 20.64 14.84
N ILE A 70 -8.85 20.34 15.19
CA ILE A 70 -10.02 21.00 14.62
C ILE A 70 -10.40 22.22 15.47
N ALA A 71 -10.34 23.41 14.86
CA ALA A 71 -10.83 24.63 15.51
C ALA A 71 -12.38 24.65 15.53
N PRO A 72 -13.01 25.27 16.55
CA PRO A 72 -14.48 25.27 16.69
C PRO A 72 -15.24 25.80 15.47
N SER A 73 -14.67 26.74 14.72
CA SER A 73 -15.27 27.28 13.49
C SER A 73 -15.50 26.22 12.39
N HIS A 74 -14.68 25.16 12.35
CA HIS A 74 -14.86 24.07 11.40
C HIS A 74 -16.03 23.14 11.78
N LEU A 75 -16.38 23.08 13.07
CA LEU A 75 -17.53 22.30 13.53
C LEU A 75 -18.84 22.95 13.09
N ALA A 76 -18.94 24.28 13.22
CA ALA A 76 -20.11 25.03 12.74
C ALA A 76 -20.32 24.86 11.22
N LEU A 77 -19.23 24.89 10.44
CA LEU A 77 -19.30 24.61 9.00
C LEU A 77 -19.74 23.16 8.71
N ALA A 78 -19.29 22.20 9.51
CA ALA A 78 -19.70 20.80 9.36
C ALA A 78 -21.20 20.62 9.66
N ASP A 79 -21.71 21.28 10.70
CA ASP A 79 -23.14 21.24 11.03
C ASP A 79 -24.00 21.84 9.91
N GLU A 80 -23.56 22.94 9.28
CA GLU A 80 -24.23 23.55 8.11
C GLU A 80 -24.24 22.59 6.92
N LEU A 81 -23.09 22.00 6.57
CA LEU A 81 -22.99 21.03 5.47
C LEU A 81 -23.84 19.78 5.70
N LEU A 82 -24.05 19.37 6.95
CA LEU A 82 -24.91 18.24 7.31
C LEU A 82 -26.40 18.60 7.31
N ALA A 83 -26.76 19.88 7.44
CA ALA A 83 -28.13 20.35 7.37
C ALA A 83 -28.63 20.55 5.92
N ASP A 84 -27.71 20.86 5.00
CA ASP A 84 -27.99 21.03 3.56
C ASP A 84 -28.06 19.72 2.75
N GLY A 85 -27.69 18.59 3.34
CA GLY A 85 -27.66 17.27 2.71
C GLY A 85 -28.79 16.35 3.14
#